data_AF-A0A356DZ70-F1
#
_entry.id   AF-A0A356DZ70-F1
#
_cell.length_a   1.000
_cell.length_b   1.000
_cell.length_c   1.000
_cell.angle_alpha   90.00
_cell.angle_beta   90.00
_cell.angle_gamma   90.00
#
_symmetry.space_group_name_H-M   'P 1'
#
loop_
_entity.id
_entity.type
_entity.pdbx_description
1 polymer ?
#
loop_
_entity_poly.entity_id
_entity_poly.type
_entity_poly.pdbx_seq_one_letter_code
_entity_poly.pdbx_strand_id
1 'polypeptide(L)' 'YTIMGPWESNPDENIINLSAPFGRALLNHQKGERFAFVLNEQNYDFTVKELTVLDF' A
#
# COMPACT_ATOMS: atom_id res chain seq x y z
N TYR A 1 -3.12 5.59 -1.19
CA TYR A 1 -1.84 5.20 -1.81
C TYR A 1 -2.14 4.55 -3.14
N THR A 2 -1.28 4.79 -4.12
CA THR A 2 -1.30 4.07 -5.39
C THR A 2 -0.13 3.11 -5.40
N ILE A 3 -0.37 1.84 -5.71
CA ILE A 3 0.71 0.83 -5.74
C ILE A 3 1.11 0.61 -7.19
N MET A 4 2.38 0.84 -7.52
CA MET A 4 2.91 0.70 -8.87
C MET A 4 4.25 -0.05 -8.88
N GLY A 5 4.76 -0.29 -10.09
CA GLY A 5 6.11 -0.80 -10.31
C GLY A 5 7.19 0.15 -9.78
N PRO A 6 8.44 -0.33 -9.67
CA PRO A 6 9.56 0.45 -9.17
C PRO A 6 9.86 1.70 -10.01
N TRP A 7 9.53 1.70 -11.30
CA TRP A 7 9.84 2.79 -12.22
C TRP A 7 8.86 3.96 -12.14
N GLU A 8 7.59 3.70 -11.80
CA GLU A 8 6.57 4.75 -11.61
C GLU A 8 6.42 5.22 -10.16
N SER A 9 7.19 4.65 -9.23
CA SER A 9 7.07 4.96 -7.81
C SER A 9 7.56 6.38 -7.49
N ASN A 10 6.74 7.14 -6.77
CA ASN A 10 7.03 8.49 -6.30
C ASN A 10 6.41 8.68 -4.91
N PRO A 11 7.20 8.56 -3.82
CA PRO A 11 6.71 8.67 -2.45
C PRO A 11 6.09 10.03 -2.13
N ASP A 12 6.61 11.12 -2.70
CA ASP A 12 6.06 12.47 -2.52
C ASP A 12 4.63 12.60 -3.06
N GLU A 13 4.27 11.77 -4.05
CA GLU A 13 2.94 11.68 -4.63
C GLU A 13 2.10 10.51 -4.10
N ASN A 14 2.54 9.85 -3.02
CA ASN A 14 1.89 8.66 -2.45
C ASN A 14 1.82 7.44 -3.42
N ILE A 15 2.73 7.38 -4.39
CA ILE A 15 2.89 6.24 -5.30
C ILE A 15 3.97 5.31 -4.73
N ILE A 16 3.55 4.15 -4.27
CA ILE A 16 4.36 3.20 -3.51
C ILE A 16 4.80 2.04 -4.39
N ASN A 17 6.09 1.72 -4.32
CA ASN A 17 6.68 0.58 -4.99
C ASN A 17 6.14 -0.74 -4.41
N LEU A 18 5.52 -1.57 -5.26
CA LEU A 18 5.02 -2.89 -4.88
C LEU A 18 6.12 -3.81 -4.33
N SER A 19 7.39 -3.58 -4.67
CA SER A 19 8.52 -4.37 -4.21
C SER A 19 9.02 -3.95 -2.82
N ALA A 20 8.67 -2.76 -2.35
CA ALA A 20 9.06 -2.28 -1.03
C ALA A 20 8.28 -3.04 0.08
N PRO A 21 8.87 -3.25 1.27
CA PRO A 21 8.20 -3.93 2.38
C PRO A 21 6.83 -3.34 2.71
N PHE A 22 6.72 -2.00 2.72
CA PHE A 22 5.45 -1.31 2.95
C PHE A 22 4.46 -1.55 1.82
N GLY A 23 4.88 -1.46 0.56
CA GLY A 23 4.00 -1.72 -0.59
C GLY A 23 3.45 -3.15 -0.58
N ARG A 24 4.30 -4.15 -0.29
CA ARG A 24 3.88 -5.55 -0.15
C ARG A 24 2.86 -5.76 0.96
N ALA A 25 3.01 -5.06 2.09
CA ALA A 25 2.09 -5.14 3.22
C ALA A 25 0.70 -4.56 2.92
N LEU A 26 0.55 -3.77 1.84
CA LEU A 26 -0.73 -3.24 1.40
C LEU A 26 -1.43 -4.12 0.34
N LEU A 27 -0.78 -5.17 -0.16
CA LEU A 27 -1.34 -6.06 -1.20
C LEU A 27 -2.30 -7.10 -0.61
N ASN A 28 -3.18 -7.64 -1.47
CA ASN A 28 -4.09 -8.75 -1.18
C ASN A 28 -5.13 -8.49 -0.08
N HIS A 29 -5.38 -7.24 0.28
CA HIS A 29 -6.46 -6.87 1.20
C HIS A 29 -7.73 -6.50 0.44
N GLN A 30 -8.87 -6.62 1.12
CA GLN A 30 -10.20 -6.33 0.58
C GLN A 30 -10.82 -5.09 1.21
N LYS A 31 -11.77 -4.46 0.50
CA LYS A 31 -12.51 -3.31 1.03
C LYS A 31 -13.22 -3.68 2.34
N GLY A 32 -13.04 -2.86 3.37
CA GLY A 32 -13.58 -3.07 4.72
C GLY A 32 -12.69 -3.90 5.64
N GLU A 33 -11.63 -4.52 5.13
CA GLU A 33 -10.71 -5.32 5.94
C GLU A 33 -9.84 -4.43 6.84
N ARG A 34 -9.64 -4.85 8.09
CA ARG A 34 -8.66 -4.27 9.01
C ARG A 34 -7.46 -5.21 9.10
N PHE A 35 -6.27 -4.65 8.93
CA PHE A 35 -5.02 -5.39 9.01
C PHE A 35 -3.96 -4.53 9.70
N ALA A 36 -3.02 -5.21 10.35
CA ALA A 36 -1.92 -4.57 11.06
C ALA A 36 -0.61 -5.29 10.75
N PHE A 37 0.48 -4.53 10.68
CA PHE A 37 1.81 -5.05 10.43
C PHE A 37 2.87 -4.20 11.13
N VAL A 38 4.06 -4.78 11.32
CA VAL A 38 5.20 -4.09 11.92
C VAL A 38 6.26 -3.88 10.85
N LEU A 39 6.74 -2.64 10.73
CA LEU A 39 7.83 -2.30 9.82
C LEU A 39 8.78 -1.33 10.52
N ASN A 40 10.07 -1.66 10.54
CA ASN A 40 11.10 -0.84 11.20
C ASN A 40 10.73 -0.48 12.66
N GLU A 41 10.29 -1.47 13.43
CA GLU A 41 9.88 -1.34 14.84
C GLU A 41 8.66 -0.42 15.06
N GLN A 42 8.01 0.03 13.98
CA GLN A 42 6.77 0.80 14.03
C GLN A 42 5.58 -0.10 13.73
N ASN A 43 4.54 0.04 14.56
CA ASN A 43 3.26 -0.64 14.37
C ASN A 43 2.37 0.19 13.45
N TYR A 44 1.83 -0.47 12.43
CA TYR A 44 0.85 0.08 11.51
C TYR A 44 -0.46 -0.67 11.66
N ASP A 45 -1.57 0.05 11.73
CA ASP A 45 -2.92 -0.49 11.83
C ASP A 45 -3.82 0.27 10.86
N PHE A 46 -4.33 -0.44 9.85
CA PHE A 46 -5.08 0.13 8.75
C PHE A 46 -6.44 -0.55 8.60
N THR A 47 -7.40 0.22 8.10
CA THR A 47 -8.67 -0.30 7.60
C THR A 47 -8.82 0.15 6.15
N VAL A 48 -9.05 -0.81 5.24
CA VAL A 48 -9.25 -0.52 3.82
C VAL A 48 -10.61 0.16 3.64
N LYS A 49 -10.59 1.47 3.39
CA LYS A 49 -11.83 2.22 3.13
C LYS A 49 -12.33 2.00 1.70
N GLU A 50 -11.42 1.94 0.74
CA GLU A 50 -11.72 1.84 -0.68
C GLU A 50 -10.54 1.26 -1.46
N LEU A 51 -10.84 0.58 -2.57
CA LEU A 51 -9.88 0.05 -3.53
C LEU A 51 -10.39 0.40 -4.93
N THR A 52 -9.56 1.05 -5.73
CA THR A 52 -9.89 1.47 -7.09
C THR A 52 -8.77 1.02 -8.02
N VAL A 53 -9.13 0.35 -9.12
CA VAL A 53 -8.20 0.05 -10.19
C VAL A 53 -8.02 1.32 -11.01
N LEU A 54 -6.77 1.74 -11.22
CA LEU A 54 -6.48 2.86 -12.11
C LEU A 54 -6.53 2.35 -13.55
N ASP A 55 -7.40 2.97 -14.35
CA ASP A 55 -7.34 2.91 -15.81
C ASP A 55 -6.39 4.00 -16.32
N PHE A 56 -5.59 3.65 -17.32
CA PHE A 56 -4.64 4.55 -18.00
C PHE A 56 -5.04 4.76 -19.47
#